data_AF-A0A7Y2XQ99-F1
#
_entry.id   AF-A0A7Y2XQ99-F1
#
_cell.length_a   1.000
_cell.length_b   1.000
_cell.length_c   1.000
_cell.angle_alpha   90.00
_cell.angle_beta   90.00
_cell.angle_gamma   90.00
#
_symmetry.space_group_name_H-M   'P 1'
#
loop_
_entity.id
_entity.type
_entity.pdbx_description
1 polymer ?
#
loop_
_entity_poly.entity_id
_entity_poly.type
_entity_poly.pdbx_seq_one_letter_code
_entity_poly.pdbx_strand_id
1 'polypeptide(L)'
;MIPSENNCLTITLCVSLLMGSFGSAQETAGGETEEKKYALSPTAAHMSIVALGPIPSRRYKMPDGSDLEDIESGASDTVKPDTKEDSGKARKGGAGIEGSGNSGAADIPLLLDPVEGTIPPPALFYETPKAKNRNSWSRLRVGFNNATAVGPVPAGIPLALYSTNRKARTNYKKFLTLSPLKPATQVILFLTPQGTAKRPWSKPPQVSVLNIRSMELADKNVLVRNFADYPVAFKLNDNDPVVLAPKQRKSFTLDKKHSFNRVLAMDVSTRKPIIKTGVRLRNNTLNILAFYNANAKTNGGKKIGVFHTAVDRLTATQLNKPIVQARN
;
A
#
# COMPACT_ATOMS: atom_id res chain seq x y z
N MET A 1 78.81 22.25 2.08
CA MET A 1 77.80 21.59 2.92
C MET A 1 76.76 20.98 2.02
N ILE A 2 76.69 19.65 2.02
CA ILE A 2 75.81 18.81 1.21
C ILE A 2 74.43 18.77 1.88
N PRO A 3 73.32 18.87 1.14
CA PRO A 3 72.08 18.22 1.52
C PRO A 3 71.91 16.92 0.72
N SER A 4 71.75 15.81 1.43
CA SER A 4 71.48 14.49 0.85
C SER A 4 69.98 14.31 0.61
N GLU A 5 69.68 13.79 -0.57
CA GLU A 5 68.38 13.33 -1.05
C GLU A 5 67.84 12.14 -0.23
N ASN A 6 66.51 11.98 -0.20
CA ASN A 6 65.83 10.67 -0.25
C ASN A 6 64.31 10.81 -0.52
N ASN A 7 63.97 10.58 -1.79
CA ASN A 7 62.87 9.78 -2.36
C ASN A 7 61.66 9.37 -1.49
N CYS A 8 60.43 9.63 -2.00
CA CYS A 8 59.55 8.53 -2.42
C CYS A 8 58.37 9.00 -3.32
N LEU A 9 58.50 8.68 -4.61
CA LEU A 9 57.49 8.28 -5.60
C LEU A 9 55.98 8.54 -5.32
N THR A 10 55.34 9.33 -6.19
CA THR A 10 53.91 9.22 -6.48
C THR A 10 53.75 8.94 -7.98
N ILE A 11 53.26 7.75 -8.33
CA ILE A 11 52.91 7.35 -9.69
C ILE A 11 51.47 7.78 -9.95
N THR A 12 51.26 8.70 -10.89
CA THR A 12 49.95 8.99 -11.47
C THR A 12 50.01 8.61 -12.95
N LEU A 13 49.43 7.46 -13.30
CA LEU A 13 49.24 7.05 -14.69
C LEU A 13 47.81 7.41 -15.11
N CYS A 14 47.68 8.45 -15.94
CA CYS A 14 46.46 8.79 -16.64
C CYS A 14 46.22 7.79 -17.79
N VAL A 15 45.10 7.07 -17.75
CA VAL A 15 44.57 6.35 -18.92
C VAL A 15 43.19 6.93 -19.21
N SER A 16 43.16 7.92 -20.09
CA SER A 16 41.94 8.48 -20.66
C SER A 16 41.63 7.74 -21.96
N LEU A 17 40.62 6.89 -21.90
CA LEU A 17 40.02 6.19 -23.03
C LEU A 17 38.95 7.08 -23.70
N LEU A 18 38.76 6.87 -25.02
CA LEU A 18 37.59 7.18 -25.87
C LEU A 18 37.66 8.45 -26.74
N MET A 19 38.33 8.29 -27.87
CA MET A 19 37.86 8.77 -29.18
C MET A 19 36.89 7.74 -29.77
N GLY A 20 35.81 8.19 -30.43
CA GLY A 20 35.01 7.29 -31.27
C GLY A 20 33.60 7.76 -31.66
N SER A 21 33.53 8.74 -32.56
CA SER A 21 32.57 8.81 -33.68
C SER A 21 31.06 8.88 -33.40
N PHE A 22 30.53 10.10 -33.36
CA PHE A 22 29.13 10.38 -33.70
C PHE A 22 28.98 10.43 -35.23
N GLY A 23 28.53 9.32 -35.81
CA GLY A 23 28.03 9.27 -37.18
C GLY A 23 26.54 9.54 -37.20
N SER A 24 26.14 10.64 -37.83
CA SER A 24 24.77 10.99 -38.17
C SER A 24 24.18 9.95 -39.12
N ALA A 25 23.05 9.35 -38.76
CA ALA A 25 22.18 8.63 -39.68
C ALA A 25 20.76 9.19 -39.56
N GLN A 26 20.29 9.61 -40.72
CA GLN A 26 19.08 10.34 -41.03
C GLN A 26 17.85 9.45 -40.80
N GLU A 27 16.86 9.95 -40.05
CA GLU A 27 15.55 9.33 -39.92
C GLU A 27 14.83 9.35 -41.27
N THR A 28 14.73 8.19 -41.90
CA THR A 28 13.69 7.90 -42.89
C THR A 28 12.67 6.95 -42.27
N ALA A 29 11.45 7.47 -42.16
CA ALA A 29 10.18 6.80 -42.43
C ALA A 29 9.83 5.48 -41.69
N GLY A 30 8.68 5.53 -41.00
CA GLY A 30 7.68 4.45 -41.04
C GLY A 30 8.06 3.16 -40.33
N GLY A 31 7.97 3.15 -39.00
CA GLY A 31 7.98 1.92 -38.21
C GLY A 31 6.67 1.76 -37.46
N GLU A 32 5.77 0.94 -38.00
CA GLU A 32 4.63 0.39 -37.26
C GLU A 32 5.14 -0.18 -35.92
N THR A 33 4.50 0.21 -34.83
CA THR A 33 4.84 -0.29 -33.50
C THR A 33 4.44 -1.76 -33.46
N GLU A 34 5.39 -2.66 -33.70
CA GLU A 34 5.21 -4.09 -33.43
C GLU A 34 4.78 -4.27 -31.97
N GLU A 35 3.49 -4.57 -31.77
CA GLU A 35 3.00 -5.09 -30.49
C GLU A 35 3.69 -6.43 -30.25
N LYS A 36 4.79 -6.41 -29.47
CA LYS A 36 5.36 -7.64 -28.92
C LYS A 36 4.25 -8.40 -28.20
N LYS A 37 3.79 -9.52 -28.79
CA LYS A 37 2.84 -10.45 -28.15
C LYS A 37 3.48 -10.99 -26.88
N TYR A 38 3.10 -10.43 -25.73
CA TYR A 38 3.51 -10.95 -24.44
C TYR A 38 2.76 -12.27 -24.17
N ALA A 39 3.48 -13.38 -24.14
CA ALA A 39 2.92 -14.67 -23.76
C ALA A 39 2.71 -14.73 -22.25
N LEU A 40 1.55 -15.27 -21.83
CA LEU A 40 1.27 -15.51 -20.42
C LEU A 40 2.20 -16.60 -19.88
N SER A 41 2.89 -16.35 -18.78
CA SER A 41 3.68 -17.38 -18.10
C SER A 41 2.76 -18.42 -17.43
N PRO A 42 3.09 -19.73 -17.50
CA PRO A 42 2.34 -20.76 -16.76
C PRO A 42 2.47 -20.61 -15.24
N THR A 43 3.54 -19.94 -14.78
CA THR A 43 3.81 -19.67 -13.36
C THR A 43 3.39 -18.25 -12.98
N ALA A 44 2.70 -18.12 -11.85
CA ALA A 44 2.23 -16.86 -11.32
C ALA A 44 3.35 -15.97 -10.78
N ALA A 45 3.09 -14.67 -10.65
CA ALA A 45 3.75 -13.83 -9.66
C ALA A 45 2.85 -13.71 -8.42
N HIS A 46 3.40 -13.38 -7.28
CA HIS A 46 2.67 -13.20 -6.03
C HIS A 46 2.82 -11.76 -5.56
N MET A 47 1.70 -11.07 -5.31
CA MET A 47 1.69 -9.65 -5.02
C MET A 47 0.84 -9.32 -3.79
N SER A 48 1.33 -8.39 -2.97
CA SER A 48 0.56 -7.67 -1.95
C SER A 48 0.57 -6.17 -2.31
N ILE A 49 -0.54 -5.46 -2.09
CA ILE A 49 -0.66 -4.03 -2.39
C ILE A 49 -0.84 -3.23 -1.10
N VAL A 50 0.03 -2.25 -0.92
CA VAL A 50 0.04 -1.34 0.24
C VAL A 50 0.03 0.10 -0.28
N ALA A 51 -1.00 0.85 0.09
CA ALA A 51 -1.09 2.28 -0.15
C ALA A 51 -0.60 3.03 1.09
N LEU A 52 0.41 3.87 0.95
CA LEU A 52 0.99 4.68 2.03
C LEU A 52 0.60 6.14 1.84
N GLY A 53 -0.02 6.77 2.84
CA GLY A 53 -0.39 8.17 2.73
C GLY A 53 -1.12 8.75 3.94
N PRO A 54 -1.42 10.06 3.93
CA PRO A 54 -2.03 10.74 5.05
C PRO A 54 -3.47 10.28 5.26
N ILE A 55 -3.82 9.93 6.49
CA ILE A 55 -5.19 9.59 6.87
C ILE A 55 -6.03 10.89 6.87
N PRO A 56 -7.15 10.96 6.14
CA PRO A 56 -8.00 12.16 6.17
C PRO A 56 -8.71 12.31 7.51
N SER A 57 -9.09 13.53 7.86
CA SER A 57 -9.92 13.79 9.03
C SER A 57 -11.28 13.13 8.87
N ARG A 58 -11.77 12.53 9.97
CA ARG A 58 -13.14 12.02 10.03
C ARG A 58 -14.12 13.18 9.89
N ARG A 59 -15.23 12.93 9.21
CA ARG A 59 -16.30 13.90 8.96
C ARG A 59 -17.55 13.40 9.64
N TYR A 60 -18.24 14.28 10.33
CA TYR A 60 -19.45 13.95 11.07
C TYR A 60 -20.56 14.93 10.67
N LYS A 61 -21.80 14.45 10.66
CA LYS A 61 -23.01 15.30 10.66
C LYS A 61 -23.91 14.89 11.81
N MET A 62 -24.69 15.83 12.35
CA MET A 62 -25.80 15.44 13.21
C MET A 62 -26.88 14.79 12.33
N PRO A 63 -27.55 13.71 12.80
CA PRO A 63 -28.68 13.13 12.09
C PRO A 63 -29.75 14.19 11.84
N ASP A 64 -30.30 14.23 10.64
CA ASP A 64 -31.56 14.92 10.37
C ASP A 64 -32.74 13.93 10.45
N GLY A 65 -33.98 14.42 10.33
CA GLY A 65 -35.18 13.58 10.45
C GLY A 65 -35.18 12.37 9.49
N SER A 66 -34.64 12.53 8.27
CA SER A 66 -34.52 11.43 7.31
C SER A 66 -33.47 10.39 7.71
N ASP A 67 -32.36 10.82 8.33
CA ASP A 67 -31.34 9.88 8.78
C ASP A 67 -31.82 9.01 9.95
N LEU A 68 -32.72 9.52 10.80
CA LEU A 68 -33.26 8.78 11.95
C LEU A 68 -34.20 7.66 11.50
N GLU A 69 -35.00 7.88 10.46
CA GLU A 69 -35.89 6.86 9.88
C GLU A 69 -35.09 5.68 9.27
N ASP A 70 -33.94 5.95 8.64
CA ASP A 70 -33.04 4.92 8.11
C ASP A 70 -32.34 4.10 9.22
N ILE A 71 -32.06 4.72 10.38
CA ILE A 71 -31.47 4.03 11.54
C ILE A 71 -32.50 3.15 12.24
N GLU A 72 -33.72 3.64 12.42
CA GLU A 72 -34.82 2.89 13.05
C GLU A 72 -35.28 1.71 12.18
N SER A 73 -35.33 1.89 10.85
CA SER A 73 -35.66 0.82 9.91
C SER A 73 -34.55 -0.24 9.79
N GLY A 74 -33.27 0.14 9.91
CA GLY A 74 -32.13 -0.79 9.89
C GLY A 74 -32.00 -1.70 11.12
N ALA A 75 -32.63 -1.35 12.24
CA ALA A 75 -32.70 -2.20 13.44
C ALA A 75 -33.83 -3.25 13.40
N SER A 76 -34.76 -3.13 12.45
CA SER A 76 -35.98 -3.95 12.34
C SER A 76 -35.77 -5.29 11.58
N ASP A 77 -34.62 -5.50 10.93
CA ASP A 77 -34.34 -6.74 10.17
C ASP A 77 -33.97 -7.96 11.04
N THR A 78 -34.30 -7.94 12.33
CA THR A 78 -34.17 -9.09 13.21
C THR A 78 -35.49 -9.87 13.25
N VAL A 79 -35.57 -10.89 12.41
CA VAL A 79 -36.49 -12.06 12.51
C VAL A 79 -37.99 -11.71 12.68
N LYS A 80 -38.73 -11.74 11.57
CA LYS A 80 -40.19 -11.96 11.63
C LYS A 80 -40.47 -13.37 12.19
N PRO A 81 -41.19 -13.54 13.31
CA PRO A 81 -41.93 -14.76 13.53
C PRO A 81 -43.27 -14.64 12.82
N ASP A 82 -43.56 -15.60 11.94
CA ASP A 82 -44.91 -15.83 11.45
C ASP A 82 -45.81 -16.18 12.64
N THR A 83 -46.76 -15.32 12.96
CA THR A 83 -47.96 -15.76 13.70
C THR A 83 -49.15 -14.91 13.27
N LYS A 84 -50.05 -15.54 12.52
CA LYS A 84 -51.44 -15.13 12.41
C LYS A 84 -52.10 -15.46 13.74
N GLU A 85 -52.79 -14.49 14.34
CA GLU A 85 -54.11 -14.71 14.94
C GLU A 85 -54.75 -13.38 15.34
N ASP A 86 -56.03 -13.50 15.68
CA ASP A 86 -57.13 -12.63 15.34
C ASP A 86 -57.60 -11.75 16.52
N SER A 87 -58.42 -10.76 16.19
CA SER A 87 -59.43 -10.10 17.03
C SER A 87 -59.01 -9.00 18.03
N GLY A 88 -59.72 -7.87 17.98
CA GLY A 88 -59.80 -6.93 19.12
C GLY A 88 -60.16 -5.48 18.80
N LYS A 89 -61.46 -5.16 18.87
CA LYS A 89 -62.08 -3.82 18.71
C LYS A 89 -61.54 -2.71 19.65
N ALA A 90 -61.33 -1.54 19.06
CA ALA A 90 -61.70 -0.17 19.49
C ALA A 90 -61.36 0.35 20.90
N ARG A 91 -60.66 1.50 20.95
CA ARG A 91 -61.09 2.67 21.74
C ARG A 91 -60.45 3.97 21.23
N LYS A 92 -61.30 5.00 21.13
CA LYS A 92 -61.04 6.38 20.71
C LYS A 92 -61.10 7.27 21.97
N GLY A 93 -60.16 8.21 22.09
CA GLY A 93 -59.98 9.14 23.22
C GLY A 93 -58.51 9.13 23.64
N GLY A 94 -57.78 10.21 23.85
CA GLY A 94 -58.05 11.65 23.85
C GLY A 94 -56.68 12.36 23.94
N ALA A 95 -56.72 13.68 23.97
CA ALA A 95 -55.61 14.62 23.83
C ALA A 95 -54.29 14.32 24.60
N GLY A 96 -53.19 14.53 23.87
CA GLY A 96 -51.99 15.27 24.29
C GLY A 96 -51.37 14.97 25.65
N ILE A 97 -50.23 14.26 25.63
CA ILE A 97 -49.02 14.64 26.36
C ILE A 97 -47.83 14.34 25.44
N GLU A 98 -47.19 15.41 24.97
CA GLU A 98 -45.83 15.42 24.44
C GLU A 98 -44.89 14.85 25.50
N GLY A 99 -44.27 13.71 25.25
CA GLY A 99 -43.41 13.08 26.26
C GLY A 99 -43.18 11.59 26.04
N SER A 100 -42.85 11.19 24.82
CA SER A 100 -42.34 9.86 24.49
C SER A 100 -41.43 10.09 23.29
N GLY A 101 -40.12 9.86 23.33
CA GLY A 101 -39.41 8.81 24.03
C GLY A 101 -38.48 8.22 23.00
N ASN A 102 -37.33 8.87 22.73
CA ASN A 102 -36.17 8.24 22.08
C ASN A 102 -34.96 9.20 22.05
N SER A 103 -34.55 9.76 23.19
CA SER A 103 -33.39 10.67 23.26
C SER A 103 -32.02 9.98 23.12
N GLY A 104 -31.97 8.73 22.67
CA GLY A 104 -30.72 7.98 22.53
C GLY A 104 -30.07 8.10 21.15
N ALA A 105 -30.85 8.18 20.06
CA ALA A 105 -30.35 8.10 18.69
C ALA A 105 -30.13 9.48 18.03
N ALA A 106 -30.92 10.49 18.41
CA ALA A 106 -30.86 11.84 17.85
C ALA A 106 -29.53 12.58 18.16
N ASP A 107 -28.82 12.15 19.21
CA ASP A 107 -27.56 12.79 19.65
C ASP A 107 -26.29 12.10 19.13
N ILE A 108 -26.41 11.01 18.35
CA ILE A 108 -25.25 10.27 17.86
C ILE A 108 -24.81 10.83 16.50
N PRO A 109 -23.64 11.48 16.40
CA PRO A 109 -23.17 12.01 15.12
C PRO A 109 -22.90 10.90 14.11
N LEU A 110 -23.40 11.08 12.89
CA LEU A 110 -23.21 10.15 11.78
C LEU A 110 -21.85 10.34 11.14
N LEU A 111 -21.10 9.24 11.00
CA LEU A 111 -19.83 9.23 10.30
C LEU A 111 -20.07 9.32 8.79
N LEU A 112 -19.66 10.43 8.20
CA LEU A 112 -19.76 10.65 6.76
C LEU A 112 -18.69 9.87 6.00
N ASP A 113 -19.08 9.43 4.81
CA ASP A 113 -18.18 8.76 3.89
C ASP A 113 -16.98 9.65 3.51
N PRO A 114 -15.79 9.03 3.31
CA PRO A 114 -14.63 9.74 2.79
C PRO A 114 -14.92 10.36 1.42
N VAL A 115 -14.50 11.60 1.21
CA VAL A 115 -14.62 12.27 -0.09
C VAL A 115 -13.73 11.55 -1.11
N GLU A 116 -14.19 11.41 -2.35
CA GLU A 116 -13.41 10.78 -3.41
C GLU A 116 -12.02 11.42 -3.56
N GLY A 117 -10.99 10.58 -3.73
CA GLY A 117 -9.60 11.00 -3.81
C GLY A 117 -8.94 11.36 -2.46
N THR A 118 -9.66 11.30 -1.33
CA THR A 118 -9.04 11.46 0.00
C THR A 118 -8.33 10.20 0.50
N ILE A 119 -8.81 9.03 0.08
CA ILE A 119 -8.25 7.72 0.38
C ILE A 119 -8.02 6.93 -0.92
N PRO A 120 -7.12 5.94 -0.93
CA PRO A 120 -6.96 5.08 -2.09
C PRO A 120 -8.20 4.22 -2.33
N PRO A 121 -8.40 3.67 -3.54
CA PRO A 121 -9.38 2.61 -3.75
C PRO A 121 -9.11 1.44 -2.80
N PRO A 122 -10.13 0.89 -2.11
CA PRO A 122 -9.95 -0.22 -1.16
C PRO A 122 -9.63 -1.56 -1.85
N ALA A 123 -9.89 -1.63 -3.15
CA ALA A 123 -9.55 -2.77 -3.97
C ALA A 123 -9.24 -2.30 -5.40
N LEU A 124 -8.37 -3.05 -6.05
CA LEU A 124 -8.10 -2.95 -7.47
C LEU A 124 -8.50 -4.26 -8.14
N PHE A 125 -8.79 -4.19 -9.43
CA PHE A 125 -9.28 -5.31 -10.20
C PHE A 125 -8.45 -5.47 -11.46
N TYR A 126 -8.28 -6.70 -11.91
CA TYR A 126 -7.67 -7.01 -13.20
C TYR A 126 -8.51 -8.05 -13.92
N GLU A 127 -8.49 -8.01 -15.24
CA GLU A 127 -9.16 -9.02 -16.04
C GLU A 127 -8.36 -10.32 -15.98
N THR A 128 -9.05 -11.41 -15.63
CA THR A 128 -8.46 -12.75 -15.79
C THR A 128 -8.75 -13.26 -17.18
N PRO A 129 -7.74 -13.74 -17.91
CA PRO A 129 -7.99 -14.47 -19.14
C PRO A 129 -8.69 -15.78 -18.78
N LYS A 130 -10.02 -15.85 -18.94
CA LYS A 130 -10.75 -17.12 -18.90
C LYS A 130 -10.87 -17.69 -20.29
N ALA A 131 -10.70 -19.02 -20.36
CA ALA A 131 -11.10 -19.81 -21.51
C ALA A 131 -12.62 -19.69 -21.69
N LYS A 132 -13.05 -19.09 -22.80
CA LYS A 132 -14.42 -19.10 -23.34
C LYS A 132 -15.47 -18.35 -22.48
N ASN A 133 -15.67 -17.08 -22.84
CA ASN A 133 -16.96 -16.35 -22.84
C ASN A 133 -17.41 -15.45 -21.67
N ARG A 134 -16.63 -15.14 -20.63
CA ARG A 134 -16.88 -13.92 -19.81
C ARG A 134 -15.58 -13.35 -19.22
N ASN A 135 -15.37 -12.04 -19.34
CA ASN A 135 -14.34 -11.31 -18.58
C ASN A 135 -14.65 -11.47 -17.09
N SER A 136 -13.93 -12.35 -16.40
CA SER A 136 -14.00 -12.39 -14.94
C SER A 136 -12.98 -11.43 -14.36
N TRP A 137 -13.46 -10.50 -13.54
CA TRP A 137 -12.62 -9.59 -12.79
C TRP A 137 -12.08 -10.29 -11.54
N SER A 138 -10.77 -10.31 -11.38
CA SER A 138 -10.14 -10.72 -10.13
C SER A 138 -9.87 -9.50 -9.26
N ARG A 139 -10.12 -9.66 -7.95
CA ARG A 139 -10.00 -8.58 -6.96
C ARG A 139 -8.70 -8.69 -6.18
N LEU A 140 -8.00 -7.58 -6.06
CA LEU A 140 -6.83 -7.38 -5.22
C LEU A 140 -7.18 -6.37 -4.13
N ARG A 141 -6.99 -6.75 -2.86
CA ARG A 141 -7.20 -5.82 -1.74
C ARG A 141 -6.06 -4.80 -1.70
N VAL A 142 -6.39 -3.55 -1.41
CA VAL A 142 -5.42 -2.48 -1.17
C VAL A 142 -5.45 -2.14 0.32
N GLY A 143 -4.32 -2.33 0.99
CA GLY A 143 -4.19 -1.97 2.40
C GLY A 143 -3.79 -0.52 2.52
N PHE A 144 -4.61 0.31 3.17
CA PHE A 144 -4.26 1.70 3.42
C PHE A 144 -3.50 1.82 4.74
N ASN A 145 -2.21 2.15 4.67
CA ASN A 145 -1.24 2.12 5.78
C ASN A 145 -1.20 0.79 6.55
N ASN A 146 -1.62 -0.30 5.91
CA ASN A 146 -1.65 -1.64 6.48
C ASN A 146 -1.30 -2.68 5.40
N ALA A 147 -0.81 -3.83 5.83
CA ALA A 147 -0.44 -4.92 4.95
C ALA A 147 -1.69 -5.63 4.42
N THR A 148 -1.56 -6.24 3.24
CA THR A 148 -2.58 -7.14 2.68
C THR A 148 -1.99 -8.51 2.45
N ALA A 149 -2.86 -9.52 2.42
CA ALA A 149 -2.47 -10.86 2.05
C ALA A 149 -1.81 -10.87 0.66
N VAL A 150 -0.78 -11.70 0.52
CA VAL A 150 -0.11 -11.94 -0.76
C VAL A 150 -1.00 -12.86 -1.59
N GLY A 151 -1.35 -12.43 -2.81
CA GLY A 151 -2.18 -13.20 -3.74
C GLY A 151 -1.49 -13.44 -5.09
N PRO A 152 -1.86 -14.50 -5.82
CA PRO A 152 -1.31 -14.77 -7.15
C PRO A 152 -1.84 -13.77 -8.19
N VAL A 153 -1.00 -13.40 -9.14
CA VAL A 153 -1.32 -12.55 -10.29
C VAL A 153 -0.61 -13.05 -11.55
N PRO A 154 -1.13 -12.73 -12.75
CA PRO A 154 -0.46 -13.00 -14.01
C PRO A 154 0.98 -12.46 -14.05
N ALA A 155 1.88 -13.24 -14.64
CA ALA A 155 3.28 -12.86 -14.85
C ALA A 155 3.63 -12.85 -16.34
N GLY A 156 4.69 -12.12 -16.70
CA GLY A 156 5.17 -11.99 -18.09
C GLY A 156 4.42 -10.98 -18.96
N ILE A 157 3.28 -10.46 -18.50
CA ILE A 157 2.45 -9.48 -19.21
C ILE A 157 2.29 -8.19 -18.39
N PRO A 158 2.11 -7.01 -19.03
CA PRO A 158 1.69 -5.81 -18.31
C PRO A 158 0.34 -6.03 -17.63
N LEU A 159 0.21 -5.60 -16.37
CA LEU A 159 -1.02 -5.81 -15.59
C LEU A 159 -1.78 -4.49 -15.45
N ALA A 160 -2.88 -4.35 -16.18
CA ALA A 160 -3.79 -3.22 -16.03
C ALA A 160 -4.67 -3.42 -14.78
N LEU A 161 -4.63 -2.46 -13.86
CA LEU A 161 -5.41 -2.44 -12.64
C LEU A 161 -6.49 -1.37 -12.72
N TYR A 162 -7.70 -1.74 -12.33
CA TYR A 162 -8.91 -0.93 -12.41
C TYR A 162 -9.46 -0.71 -11.00
N SER A 163 -10.04 0.47 -10.75
CA SER A 163 -10.82 0.77 -9.55
C SER A 163 -12.30 0.80 -9.89
N THR A 164 -13.17 0.36 -9.00
CA THR A 164 -14.61 0.53 -9.16
C THR A 164 -15.05 1.89 -8.63
N ASN A 165 -16.03 2.50 -9.31
CA ASN A 165 -16.77 3.59 -8.69
C ASN A 165 -17.65 3.01 -7.57
N ARG A 166 -17.48 3.49 -6.33
CA ARG A 166 -18.24 3.04 -5.15
C ARG A 166 -19.76 3.08 -5.37
N LYS A 167 -20.25 4.04 -6.17
CA LYS A 167 -21.69 4.25 -6.40
C LYS A 167 -22.30 3.30 -7.44
N ALA A 168 -21.52 2.81 -8.41
CA ALA A 168 -22.05 2.05 -9.52
C ALA A 168 -21.71 0.55 -9.49
N ARG A 169 -20.66 0.12 -8.75
CA ARG A 169 -20.13 -1.27 -8.67
C ARG A 169 -19.80 -1.97 -10.01
N THR A 170 -20.22 -1.43 -11.15
CA THR A 170 -20.07 -1.98 -12.50
C THR A 170 -19.13 -1.15 -13.38
N ASN A 171 -18.91 0.12 -13.04
CA ASN A 171 -18.03 1.02 -13.79
C ASN A 171 -16.57 0.88 -13.31
N TYR A 172 -15.83 -0.04 -13.94
CA TYR A 172 -14.39 -0.20 -13.75
C TYR A 172 -13.64 0.90 -14.52
N LYS A 173 -12.94 1.77 -13.79
CA LYS A 173 -12.07 2.79 -14.38
C LYS A 173 -10.61 2.35 -14.25
N LYS A 174 -9.86 2.39 -15.35
CA LYS A 174 -8.42 2.10 -15.33
C LYS A 174 -7.74 3.04 -14.32
N PHE A 175 -7.03 2.45 -13.38
CA PHE A 175 -6.37 3.17 -12.29
C PHE A 175 -4.87 3.28 -12.51
N LEU A 176 -4.21 2.18 -12.87
CA LEU A 176 -2.78 2.15 -13.23
C LEU A 176 -2.47 0.91 -14.10
N THR A 177 -1.29 0.90 -14.73
CA THR A 177 -0.73 -0.29 -15.40
C THR A 177 0.63 -0.59 -14.81
N LEU A 178 0.86 -1.84 -14.40
CA LEU A 178 2.15 -2.33 -13.93
C LEU A 178 2.94 -2.90 -15.10
N SER A 179 4.26 -2.68 -15.07
CA SER A 179 5.20 -3.40 -15.93
C SER A 179 5.11 -4.91 -15.68
N PRO A 180 5.46 -5.75 -16.67
CA PRO A 180 5.45 -7.20 -16.52
C PRO A 180 6.20 -7.68 -15.28
N LEU A 181 5.50 -8.42 -14.42
CA LEU A 181 6.12 -9.07 -13.28
C LEU A 181 6.84 -10.34 -13.73
N LYS A 182 8.01 -10.61 -13.14
CA LYS A 182 8.75 -11.85 -13.40
C LYS A 182 7.99 -13.04 -12.82
N PRO A 183 7.93 -14.20 -13.52
CA PRO A 183 7.36 -15.43 -12.98
C PRO A 183 8.02 -15.86 -11.66
N ALA A 184 7.28 -16.58 -10.81
CA ALA A 184 7.76 -17.12 -9.54
C ALA A 184 8.35 -16.07 -8.58
N THR A 185 7.95 -14.79 -8.72
CA THR A 185 8.38 -13.73 -7.79
C THR A 185 7.34 -13.45 -6.72
N GLN A 186 7.82 -12.91 -5.59
CA GLN A 186 6.97 -12.38 -4.53
C GLN A 186 7.29 -10.90 -4.37
N VAL A 187 6.31 -10.05 -4.60
CA VAL A 187 6.47 -8.60 -4.62
C VAL A 187 5.49 -7.91 -3.66
N ILE A 188 5.92 -6.78 -3.12
CA ILE A 188 5.05 -5.82 -2.45
C ILE A 188 5.00 -4.57 -3.32
N LEU A 189 3.78 -4.16 -3.67
CA LEU A 189 3.51 -2.96 -4.43
C LEU A 189 3.17 -1.83 -3.46
N PHE A 190 4.08 -0.86 -3.33
CA PHE A 190 3.84 0.36 -2.58
C PHE A 190 3.24 1.42 -3.51
N LEU A 191 2.08 1.94 -3.13
CA LEU A 191 1.42 3.07 -3.79
C LEU A 191 1.57 4.31 -2.91
N THR A 192 2.03 5.42 -3.48
CA THR A 192 2.16 6.70 -2.77
C THR A 192 1.37 7.78 -3.51
N PRO A 193 0.61 8.64 -2.79
CA PRO A 193 -0.26 9.64 -3.42
C PRO A 193 0.55 10.71 -4.16
N GLN A 194 -0.06 11.30 -5.19
CA GLN A 194 0.53 12.36 -6.03
C GLN A 194 -0.43 13.57 -6.22
N GLY A 195 -1.60 13.51 -5.60
CA GLY A 195 -2.61 14.57 -5.63
C GLY A 195 -2.30 15.72 -4.68
N THR A 196 -3.31 16.53 -4.40
CA THR A 196 -3.18 17.69 -3.50
C THR A 196 -3.37 17.29 -2.04
N ALA A 197 -3.00 18.15 -1.09
CA ALA A 197 -3.18 17.88 0.34
C ALA A 197 -4.64 17.54 0.72
N LYS A 198 -5.64 18.12 0.04
CA LYS A 198 -7.06 17.84 0.27
C LYS A 198 -7.53 16.55 -0.40
N ARG A 199 -6.97 16.18 -1.55
CA ARG A 199 -7.31 14.95 -2.29
C ARG A 199 -6.02 14.27 -2.79
N PRO A 200 -5.28 13.57 -1.91
CA PRO A 200 -3.97 13.01 -2.24
C PRO A 200 -4.01 11.92 -3.32
N TRP A 201 -5.16 11.25 -3.46
CA TRP A 201 -5.35 10.11 -4.37
C TRP A 201 -6.16 10.46 -5.62
N SER A 202 -6.31 11.75 -5.93
CA SER A 202 -7.02 12.20 -7.14
C SER A 202 -6.24 11.97 -8.44
N LYS A 203 -4.92 11.80 -8.34
CA LYS A 203 -4.02 11.46 -9.46
C LYS A 203 -3.53 10.01 -9.33
N PRO A 204 -3.12 9.37 -10.44
CA PRO A 204 -2.47 8.07 -10.38
C PRO A 204 -1.29 8.09 -9.39
N PRO A 205 -1.18 7.09 -8.50
CA PRO A 205 -0.15 7.08 -7.48
C PRO A 205 1.23 6.81 -8.08
N GLN A 206 2.27 7.26 -7.39
CA GLN A 206 3.62 6.79 -7.66
C GLN A 206 3.75 5.35 -7.16
N VAL A 207 4.25 4.48 -8.03
CA VAL A 207 4.38 3.04 -7.80
C VAL A 207 5.81 2.70 -7.44
N SER A 208 5.99 1.89 -6.40
CA SER A 208 7.27 1.22 -6.15
C SER A 208 7.08 -0.26 -5.88
N VAL A 209 7.78 -1.08 -6.67
CA VAL A 209 7.76 -2.54 -6.55
C VAL A 209 8.96 -2.98 -5.71
N LEU A 210 8.71 -3.80 -4.69
CA LEU A 210 9.73 -4.45 -3.90
C LEU A 210 9.67 -5.96 -4.12
N ASN A 211 10.65 -6.54 -4.79
CA ASN A 211 10.83 -7.99 -4.81
C ASN A 211 11.49 -8.45 -3.51
N ILE A 212 10.72 -9.11 -2.64
CA ILE A 212 11.22 -9.50 -1.30
C ILE A 212 12.16 -10.71 -1.35
N ARG A 213 12.29 -11.35 -2.52
CA ARG A 213 13.20 -12.46 -2.81
C ARG A 213 14.35 -12.05 -3.73
N SER A 214 14.62 -10.76 -3.88
CA SER A 214 15.81 -10.31 -4.60
C SER A 214 17.07 -10.82 -3.89
N MET A 215 18.16 -11.02 -4.64
CA MET A 215 19.43 -11.44 -4.05
C MET A 215 19.92 -10.46 -2.99
N GLU A 216 19.67 -9.15 -3.18
CA GLU A 216 19.99 -8.08 -2.22
C GLU A 216 19.33 -8.26 -0.84
N LEU A 217 18.25 -9.05 -0.77
CA LEU A 217 17.47 -9.27 0.44
C LEU A 217 17.55 -10.71 0.94
N ALA A 218 18.27 -11.62 0.27
CA ALA A 218 18.24 -13.05 0.57
C ALA A 218 18.59 -13.36 2.03
N ASP A 219 19.60 -12.69 2.58
CA ASP A 219 20.11 -12.84 3.95
C ASP A 219 19.61 -11.75 4.91
N LYS A 220 18.72 -10.86 4.45
CA LYS A 220 18.25 -9.70 5.22
C LYS A 220 16.95 -10.01 5.93
N ASN A 221 16.78 -9.49 7.14
CA ASN A 221 15.58 -9.69 7.95
C ASN A 221 14.83 -8.38 8.21
N VAL A 222 15.49 -7.25 8.05
CA VAL A 222 14.89 -5.93 8.18
C VAL A 222 15.18 -5.11 6.93
N LEU A 223 14.14 -4.51 6.36
CA LEU A 223 14.23 -3.49 5.33
C LEU A 223 13.59 -2.21 5.86
N VAL A 224 14.33 -1.13 5.81
CA VAL A 224 13.84 0.19 6.15
C VAL A 224 13.82 1.04 4.89
N ARG A 225 12.71 1.72 4.64
CA ARG A 225 12.52 2.52 3.45
C ARG A 225 11.87 3.85 3.77
N ASN A 226 12.42 4.93 3.22
CA ASN A 226 11.87 6.26 3.41
C ASN A 226 11.13 6.72 2.15
N PHE A 227 9.80 6.75 2.20
CA PHE A 227 8.94 7.39 1.19
C PHE A 227 8.52 8.81 1.59
N ALA A 228 8.87 9.27 2.79
CA ALA A 228 8.58 10.63 3.20
C ALA A 228 9.55 11.61 2.51
N ASP A 229 9.13 12.86 2.41
CA ASP A 229 9.96 13.94 1.85
C ASP A 229 10.97 14.48 2.88
N TYR A 230 11.00 13.88 4.07
CA TYR A 230 11.85 14.27 5.19
C TYR A 230 12.91 13.20 5.46
N PRO A 231 14.14 13.58 5.82
CA PRO A 231 15.16 12.63 6.26
C PRO A 231 14.75 11.97 7.58
N VAL A 232 14.95 10.65 7.67
CA VAL A 232 14.65 9.85 8.85
C VAL A 232 15.91 9.19 9.36
N ALA A 233 16.29 9.45 10.61
CA ALA A 233 17.34 8.69 11.28
C ALA A 233 16.72 7.42 11.87
N PHE A 234 17.34 6.28 11.60
CA PHE A 234 16.89 4.96 12.02
C PHE A 234 18.01 4.24 12.76
N LYS A 235 17.67 3.63 13.89
CA LYS A 235 18.57 2.81 14.70
C LYS A 235 17.91 1.48 15.03
N LEU A 236 18.67 0.40 14.84
CA LEU A 236 18.29 -0.97 15.19
C LEU A 236 19.24 -1.48 16.27
N ASN A 237 18.68 -1.91 17.40
CA ASN A 237 19.42 -2.29 18.60
C ASN A 237 20.41 -1.20 19.00
N ASP A 238 21.62 -1.60 19.37
CA ASP A 238 22.65 -0.68 19.84
C ASP A 238 23.55 -0.16 18.71
N ASN A 239 23.28 -0.55 17.45
CA ASN A 239 24.02 -0.11 16.27
C ASN A 239 24.00 1.43 16.10
N ASP A 240 24.93 1.95 15.31
CA ASP A 240 24.95 3.36 14.95
C ASP A 240 23.69 3.76 14.14
N PRO A 241 23.13 4.94 14.38
CA PRO A 241 21.99 5.43 13.63
C PRO A 241 22.37 5.69 12.17
N VAL A 242 21.51 5.26 11.25
CA VAL A 242 21.64 5.53 9.81
C VAL A 242 20.61 6.59 9.42
N VAL A 243 21.04 7.62 8.70
CA VAL A 243 20.14 8.62 8.13
C VAL A 243 19.70 8.18 6.74
N LEU A 244 18.39 8.08 6.54
CA LEU A 244 17.76 7.78 5.27
C LEU A 244 17.21 9.07 4.67
N ALA A 245 17.81 9.55 3.59
CA ALA A 245 17.25 10.63 2.79
C ALA A 245 15.93 10.19 2.12
N PRO A 246 15.12 11.12 1.60
CA PRO A 246 13.92 10.77 0.85
C PRO A 246 14.21 9.75 -0.25
N LYS A 247 13.30 8.79 -0.42
CA LYS A 247 13.38 7.67 -1.38
C LYS A 247 14.49 6.64 -1.11
N GLN A 248 15.34 6.83 -0.10
CA GLN A 248 16.38 5.87 0.24
C GLN A 248 15.83 4.65 0.99
N ARG A 249 16.61 3.57 0.96
CA ARG A 249 16.35 2.34 1.71
C ARG A 249 17.66 1.77 2.26
N LYS A 250 17.57 1.02 3.35
CA LYS A 250 18.66 0.25 3.93
C LYS A 250 18.13 -1.08 4.45
N SER A 251 18.90 -2.14 4.28
CA SER A 251 18.57 -3.46 4.80
C SER A 251 19.58 -3.89 5.86
N PHE A 252 19.13 -4.73 6.79
CA PHE A 252 19.91 -5.21 7.91
C PHE A 252 19.73 -6.73 8.05
N THR A 253 20.84 -7.39 8.40
CA THR A 253 20.85 -8.77 8.89
C THR A 253 20.75 -8.72 10.40
N LEU A 254 20.04 -9.68 11.00
CA LEU A 254 19.90 -9.73 12.45
C LEU A 254 20.92 -10.64 13.09
N ASP A 255 21.49 -10.16 14.19
CA ASP A 255 22.21 -11.00 15.11
C ASP A 255 21.24 -11.84 15.94
N LYS A 256 21.46 -13.15 15.96
CA LYS A 256 20.62 -14.13 16.69
C LYS A 256 20.63 -13.97 18.21
N LYS A 257 21.37 -12.99 18.75
CA LYS A 257 21.55 -12.76 20.19
C LYS A 257 20.31 -12.19 20.88
N HIS A 258 19.39 -11.55 20.14
CA HIS A 258 18.27 -10.82 20.73
C HIS A 258 16.92 -11.49 20.44
N SER A 259 16.17 -11.80 21.50
CA SER A 259 14.77 -12.24 21.39
C SER A 259 13.82 -11.09 21.02
N PHE A 260 14.17 -9.87 21.39
CA PHE A 260 13.50 -8.62 21.02
C PHE A 260 14.52 -7.62 20.48
N ASN A 261 14.20 -7.00 19.35
CA ASN A 261 15.05 -6.01 18.72
C ASN A 261 14.49 -4.61 18.96
N ARG A 262 15.32 -3.69 19.41
CA ARG A 262 14.92 -2.30 19.67
C ARG A 262 14.96 -1.53 18.36
N VAL A 263 13.87 -0.84 18.05
CA VAL A 263 13.77 0.00 16.86
C VAL A 263 13.45 1.43 17.30
N LEU A 264 14.28 2.35 16.83
CA LEU A 264 14.08 3.78 16.98
C LEU A 264 14.14 4.42 15.60
N ALA A 265 13.14 5.24 15.28
CA ALA A 265 13.24 6.17 14.16
C ALA A 265 12.82 7.56 14.60
N MET A 266 13.53 8.56 14.09
CA MET A 266 13.30 9.97 14.43
C MET A 266 13.31 10.83 13.17
N ASP A 267 12.50 11.89 13.21
CA ASP A 267 12.60 12.97 12.25
C ASP A 267 13.89 13.74 12.55
N VAL A 268 14.80 13.80 11.57
CA VAL A 268 16.11 14.45 11.75
C VAL A 268 15.95 15.94 12.02
N SER A 269 14.95 16.59 11.42
CA SER A 269 14.75 18.04 11.51
C SER A 269 14.24 18.48 12.87
N THR A 270 13.23 17.78 13.40
CA THR A 270 12.59 18.13 14.67
C THR A 270 13.17 17.38 15.87
N ARG A 271 14.00 16.36 15.61
CA ARG A 271 14.51 15.39 16.59
C ARG A 271 13.40 14.65 17.36
N LYS A 272 12.14 14.70 16.89
CA LYS A 272 11.02 14.03 17.53
C LYS A 272 10.98 12.55 17.13
N PRO A 273 10.71 11.63 18.07
CA PRO A 273 10.60 10.21 17.75
C PRO A 273 9.36 9.95 16.89
N ILE A 274 9.57 9.25 15.77
CA ILE A 274 8.51 8.74 14.91
C ILE A 274 7.97 7.45 15.54
N ILE A 275 8.88 6.51 15.81
CA ILE A 275 8.62 5.22 16.47
C ILE A 275 9.77 4.91 17.45
N LYS A 276 9.44 4.40 18.62
CA LYS A 276 10.38 3.87 19.62
C LYS A 276 9.74 2.64 20.24
N THR A 277 10.13 1.45 19.81
CA THR A 277 9.49 0.20 20.23
C THR A 277 10.44 -0.98 20.18
N GLY A 278 10.04 -2.09 20.81
CA GLY A 278 10.64 -3.40 20.61
C GLY A 278 9.84 -4.22 19.60
N VAL A 279 10.52 -4.88 18.68
CA VAL A 279 9.90 -5.79 17.69
C VAL A 279 10.51 -7.17 17.77
N ARG A 280 9.66 -8.19 17.74
CA ARG A 280 10.10 -9.57 17.60
C ARG A 280 10.31 -9.87 16.13
N LEU A 281 11.56 -10.14 15.78
CA LEU A 281 11.97 -10.39 14.40
C LEU A 281 12.25 -11.89 14.24
N ARG A 282 11.74 -12.50 13.18
CA ARG A 282 11.93 -13.93 12.90
C ARG A 282 12.93 -14.11 11.76
N ASN A 283 13.69 -15.20 11.77
CA ASN A 283 14.76 -15.43 10.80
C ASN A 283 14.26 -15.68 9.36
N ASN A 284 13.03 -16.18 9.18
CA ASN A 284 12.47 -16.47 7.85
C ASN A 284 11.47 -15.40 7.37
N THR A 285 11.42 -14.25 8.05
CA THR A 285 10.53 -13.14 7.68
C THR A 285 11.35 -11.91 7.32
N LEU A 286 10.83 -11.14 6.37
CA LEU A 286 11.32 -9.81 6.09
C LEU A 286 10.41 -8.82 6.82
N ASN A 287 10.98 -8.11 7.80
CA ASN A 287 10.30 -7.03 8.51
C ASN A 287 10.56 -5.74 7.74
N ILE A 288 9.49 -5.05 7.38
CA ILE A 288 9.55 -3.86 6.55
C ILE A 288 9.04 -2.70 7.38
N LEU A 289 9.89 -1.70 7.54
CA LEU A 289 9.52 -0.39 8.07
C LEU A 289 9.56 0.62 6.91
N ALA A 290 8.41 1.21 6.61
CA ALA A 290 8.30 2.26 5.60
C ALA A 290 7.82 3.56 6.24
N PHE A 291 8.54 4.65 6.02
CA PHE A 291 8.16 5.98 6.46
C PHE A 291 7.46 6.72 5.33
N TYR A 292 6.40 7.47 5.62
CA TYR A 292 5.62 8.18 4.61
C TYR A 292 5.12 9.53 5.13
N ASN A 293 4.78 10.44 4.21
CA ASN A 293 4.20 11.73 4.56
C ASN A 293 2.81 11.55 5.20
N ALA A 294 2.67 12.00 6.43
CA ALA A 294 1.43 11.92 7.20
C ALA A 294 0.86 13.32 7.46
N ASN A 295 -0.45 13.37 7.75
CA ASN A 295 -1.10 14.59 8.19
C ASN A 295 -0.98 14.73 9.71
N ALA A 296 -0.27 15.75 10.19
CA ALA A 296 -0.06 15.98 11.61
C ALA A 296 -1.38 16.09 12.40
N LYS A 297 -2.48 16.58 11.79
CA LYS A 297 -3.79 16.67 12.45
C LYS A 297 -4.39 15.30 12.79
N THR A 298 -4.11 14.27 11.99
CA THR A 298 -4.67 12.92 12.16
C THR A 298 -3.63 11.91 12.63
N ASN A 299 -2.37 12.33 12.78
CA ASN A 299 -1.24 11.48 13.15
C ASN A 299 -0.53 11.99 14.42
N GLY A 300 -1.29 12.46 15.40
CA GLY A 300 -0.77 12.87 16.72
C GLY A 300 0.31 13.95 16.66
N GLY A 301 0.17 14.93 15.76
CA GLY A 301 1.13 16.02 15.55
C GLY A 301 2.35 15.66 14.70
N LYS A 302 2.50 14.39 14.28
CA LYS A 302 3.66 13.92 13.50
C LYS A 302 3.43 14.06 12.00
N LYS A 303 4.39 14.65 11.29
CA LYS A 303 4.39 14.78 9.82
C LYS A 303 4.86 13.51 9.09
N ILE A 304 5.46 12.57 9.81
CA ILE A 304 5.96 11.31 9.27
C ILE A 304 5.18 10.17 9.94
N GLY A 305 4.54 9.34 9.11
CA GLY A 305 3.88 8.10 9.51
C GLY A 305 4.83 6.91 9.38
N VAL A 306 4.50 5.82 10.07
CA VAL A 306 5.25 4.57 9.99
C VAL A 306 4.30 3.44 9.59
N PHE A 307 4.67 2.74 8.53
CA PHE A 307 4.11 1.45 8.17
C PHE A 307 5.07 0.37 8.62
N HIS A 308 4.57 -0.63 9.33
CA HIS A 308 5.35 -1.77 9.78
C HIS A 308 4.61 -3.06 9.45
N THR A 309 5.31 -4.00 8.83
CA THR A 309 4.79 -5.35 8.58
C THR A 309 5.90 -6.38 8.59
N ALA A 310 5.56 -7.63 8.90
CA ALA A 310 6.41 -8.79 8.70
C ALA A 310 5.82 -9.63 7.58
N VAL A 311 6.63 -9.98 6.58
CA VAL A 311 6.19 -10.79 5.45
C VAL A 311 6.98 -12.08 5.38
N ASP A 312 6.25 -13.20 5.36
CA ASP A 312 6.82 -14.52 5.15
C ASP A 312 7.26 -14.70 3.70
N ARG A 313 8.42 -15.31 3.51
CA ARG A 313 8.90 -15.69 2.18
C ARG A 313 8.25 -17.01 1.76
N LEU A 314 7.47 -16.97 0.68
CA LEU A 314 6.85 -18.18 0.12
C LEU A 314 7.91 -19.19 -0.32
N THR A 315 7.66 -20.48 -0.12
CA THR A 315 8.58 -21.54 -0.56
C THR A 315 8.63 -21.63 -2.09
N ALA A 316 9.69 -22.24 -2.65
CA ALA A 316 9.77 -22.47 -4.10
C ALA A 316 8.55 -23.24 -4.63
N THR A 317 8.10 -24.24 -3.87
CA THR A 317 6.89 -25.01 -4.18
C THR A 317 5.64 -24.14 -4.23
N GLN A 318 5.50 -23.16 -3.33
CA GLN A 318 4.36 -22.23 -3.34
C GLN A 318 4.41 -21.26 -4.53
N LEU A 319 5.60 -20.74 -4.86
CA LEU A 319 5.80 -19.80 -5.97
C LEU A 319 5.57 -20.44 -7.34
N ASN A 320 5.94 -21.71 -7.49
CA ASN A 320 5.84 -22.45 -8.73
C ASN A 320 4.47 -23.07 -8.97
N LYS A 321 3.50 -22.87 -8.07
CA LYS A 321 2.12 -23.31 -8.32
C LYS A 321 1.59 -22.56 -9.55
N PRO A 322 1.03 -23.28 -10.55
CA PRO A 322 0.37 -22.62 -11.65
C PRO A 322 -0.80 -21.79 -11.13
N ILE A 323 -1.24 -20.79 -11.89
CA ILE A 323 -2.51 -20.08 -11.62
C ILE A 323 -3.63 -21.10 -11.91
N VAL A 324 -3.84 -22.04 -10.99
CA VAL A 324 -5.02 -22.88 -11.00
C VAL A 324 -6.17 -21.95 -10.68
N GLN A 325 -7.03 -21.75 -11.66
CA GLN A 325 -8.28 -21.03 -11.52
C GLN A 325 -8.98 -21.60 -10.28
N ALA A 326 -9.16 -20.77 -9.24
CA ALA A 326 -9.98 -21.15 -8.11
C ALA A 326 -11.37 -21.48 -8.68
N ARG A 327 -11.75 -22.76 -8.62
CA ARG A 327 -13.12 -23.20 -8.81
C ARG A 327 -13.90 -22.60 -7.64
N ASN A 328 -14.79 -21.67 -7.95
CA ASN A 328 -15.99 -21.46 -7.14
C ASN A 328 -17.03 -22.48 -7.63
#